data_AF-A0A4Q2KL53-F1
#
_entry.id   AF-A0A4Q2KL53-F1
#
_cell.length_a   1.000
_cell.length_b   1.000
_cell.length_c   1.000
_cell.angle_alpha   90.00
_cell.angle_beta   90.00
_cell.angle_gamma   90.00
#
_symmetry.space_group_name_H-M   'P 1'
#
loop_
_entity.id
_entity.type
_entity.pdbx_description
1 polymer ?
#
loop_
_entity_poly.entity_id
_entity_poly.type
_entity_poly.pdbx_seq_one_letter_code
_entity_poly.pdbx_strand_id
1 'polypeptide(L)'
;MRGLAGAFAFGLVVAQPAQAQTTSFEATFDSALGTETRAPRTFEAVYETGFKQQIARLADGSNGRIGVAVLDLATGQEFSILGDQRFPMASTSKIAVAATFMEGVEQGRWSLSSEFPLLIPARSEPFSSVKAPVRKGKYLPASQLIELMITRSSNPATDALLAAVGGPEAVNDWMRRAGIEEFQLTRDIATLVRDDGEIDPATAIDIRDSATPRAMTQLLAGLYQGRWLSKRSREVILGAMERCITGKRRIPALLPAGVTVAHKTGSLNNTSSDIGIVRTPGGQAFAVAIYVTGQGTRPARENRIAQIARAVYSGYDDPQGITWAQATYGSGEAAAKALP
;
A
#
# COMPACT_ATOMS: atom_id res chain seq x y z
N MET A 1 31.65 56.48 74.26
CA MET A 1 32.35 56.35 72.96
C MET A 1 33.12 55.04 72.98
N ARG A 2 32.94 54.25 71.92
CA ARG A 2 33.84 53.20 71.42
C ARG A 2 34.09 51.96 72.30
N GLY A 3 33.59 50.85 71.77
CA GLY A 3 34.44 49.73 71.43
C GLY A 3 34.05 48.45 72.13
N LEU A 4 33.59 47.46 71.38
CA LEU A 4 33.92 46.07 71.65
C LEU A 4 33.76 45.25 70.36
N ALA A 5 34.92 44.83 69.87
CA ALA A 5 35.08 43.75 68.93
C ALA A 5 34.67 42.43 69.61
N GLY A 6 34.13 41.50 68.83
CA GLY A 6 33.82 40.15 69.28
C GLY A 6 33.69 39.22 68.08
N ALA A 7 34.61 38.27 67.99
CA ALA A 7 34.93 37.47 66.82
C ALA A 7 33.91 36.36 66.52
N PHE A 8 34.03 35.88 65.27
CA PHE A 8 33.37 34.76 64.61
C PHE A 8 33.35 33.43 65.38
N ALA A 9 32.28 32.67 65.19
CA ALA A 9 32.39 31.23 64.93
C ALA A 9 31.27 30.78 63.96
N PHE A 10 31.70 30.02 62.96
CA PHE A 10 30.94 29.53 61.81
C PHE A 10 29.92 28.44 62.18
N GLY A 11 28.74 28.52 61.58
CA GLY A 11 27.84 27.38 61.36
C GLY A 11 27.57 27.27 59.86
N LEU A 12 28.02 26.19 59.23
CA LEU A 12 27.76 25.88 57.82
C LEU A 12 26.32 25.39 57.65
N VAL A 13 25.51 26.13 56.91
CA VAL A 13 24.30 25.62 56.26
C VAL A 13 24.51 25.75 54.75
N VAL A 14 24.49 24.60 54.07
CA VAL A 14 24.60 24.52 52.60
C VAL A 14 23.26 24.94 52.02
N ALA A 15 23.21 26.11 51.39
CA ALA A 15 22.10 26.55 50.55
C ALA A 15 22.37 26.14 49.09
N GLN A 16 21.43 25.40 48.49
CA GLN A 16 21.42 25.16 47.05
C GLN A 16 20.96 26.44 46.31
N PRO A 17 21.62 26.88 45.21
CA PRO A 17 21.12 27.98 44.41
C PRO A 17 20.08 27.51 43.38
N ALA A 18 19.10 28.39 43.21
CA ALA A 18 17.97 28.29 42.31
C ALA A 18 18.39 28.33 40.83
N GLN A 19 17.83 27.42 40.03
CA GLN A 19 17.65 27.59 38.59
C GLN A 19 16.15 27.54 38.30
N ALA A 20 15.54 28.69 38.06
CA ALA A 20 14.20 28.81 37.52
C ALA A 20 14.20 30.02 36.59
N GLN A 21 14.26 29.78 35.27
CA GLN A 21 13.72 30.73 34.27
C GLN A 21 13.74 30.25 32.79
N THR A 22 14.18 29.04 32.47
CA THR A 22 14.08 28.50 31.09
C THR A 22 12.78 27.74 30.80
N THR A 23 12.07 27.27 31.82
CA THR A 23 10.86 26.43 31.66
C THR A 23 9.59 27.17 31.27
N SER A 24 9.53 28.50 31.39
CA SER A 24 8.27 29.22 31.14
C SER A 24 7.99 29.48 29.67
N PHE A 25 9.01 29.56 28.82
CA PHE A 25 8.82 29.88 27.40
C PHE A 25 8.37 28.66 26.58
N GLU A 26 8.94 27.48 26.85
CA GLU A 26 8.53 26.21 26.22
C GLU A 26 7.10 25.81 26.62
N ALA A 27 6.75 25.93 27.90
CA ALA A 27 5.41 25.61 28.39
C ALA A 27 4.30 26.53 27.82
N THR A 28 4.64 27.79 27.51
CA THR A 28 3.68 28.72 26.89
C THR A 28 3.53 28.43 25.39
N PHE A 29 4.57 27.90 24.74
CA PHE A 29 4.54 27.51 23.33
C PHE A 29 3.70 26.25 23.11
N ASP A 30 3.84 25.24 23.98
CA ASP A 30 3.07 23.99 23.93
C ASP A 30 1.57 24.22 24.21
N SER A 31 1.23 25.21 25.04
CA SER A 31 -0.16 25.58 25.33
C SER A 31 -0.85 26.30 24.16
N ALA A 32 -0.11 27.00 23.29
CA ALA A 32 -0.69 27.79 22.21
C ALA A 32 -0.98 26.97 20.93
N LEU A 33 -0.34 25.80 20.80
CA LEU A 33 -0.44 24.95 19.61
C LEU A 33 -0.81 23.48 19.93
N GLY A 34 -1.49 23.21 21.05
CA GLY A 34 -2.25 21.96 21.25
C GLY A 34 -1.53 20.66 20.87
N THR A 35 -0.24 20.54 21.15
CA THR A 35 0.52 19.31 20.89
C THR A 35 0.75 18.57 22.20
N GLU A 36 -0.17 17.65 22.53
CA GLU A 36 0.18 16.60 23.48
C GLU A 36 1.39 15.83 22.94
N THR A 37 2.47 15.80 23.71
CA THR A 37 3.63 14.93 23.48
C THR A 37 3.18 13.48 23.60
N ARG A 38 2.70 12.89 22.50
CA ARG A 38 2.43 11.45 22.43
C ARG A 38 3.75 10.71 22.55
N ALA A 39 3.99 10.12 23.73
CA ALA A 39 5.01 9.09 23.90
C ALA A 39 4.84 8.02 22.79
N PRO A 40 5.93 7.49 22.21
CA PRO A 40 5.83 6.48 21.16
C PRO A 40 5.10 5.26 21.73
N ARG A 41 3.88 5.00 21.22
CA ARG A 41 3.13 3.80 21.59
C ARG A 41 3.94 2.59 21.14
N THR A 42 4.45 1.84 22.09
CA THR A 42 5.19 0.60 21.83
C THR A 42 4.29 -0.39 21.07
N PHE A 43 4.89 -1.06 20.07
CA PHE A 43 4.21 -1.96 19.11
C PHE A 43 3.34 -3.07 19.75
N GLU A 44 3.54 -3.37 21.04
CA GLU A 44 2.84 -4.43 21.77
C GLU A 44 1.37 -4.09 22.09
N ALA A 45 1.00 -2.80 22.13
CA ALA A 45 -0.33 -2.38 22.58
C ALA A 45 -1.43 -2.44 21.49
N VAL A 46 -1.12 -2.79 20.23
CA VAL A 46 -2.04 -2.66 19.07
C VAL A 46 -2.42 -3.99 18.40
N TYR A 47 -1.70 -5.08 18.68
CA TYR A 47 -1.89 -6.36 17.98
C TYR A 47 -2.13 -7.53 18.96
N GLU A 48 -3.37 -8.00 19.01
CA GLU A 48 -3.88 -8.94 20.03
C GLU A 48 -3.41 -10.40 19.87
N THR A 49 -2.91 -10.81 18.69
CA THR A 49 -2.44 -12.19 18.45
C THR A 49 -0.97 -12.24 18.03
N GLY A 50 -0.28 -13.34 18.35
CA GLY A 50 1.13 -13.55 17.98
C GLY A 50 1.38 -13.46 16.46
N PHE A 51 0.40 -13.87 15.66
CA PHE A 51 0.39 -13.72 14.20
C PHE A 51 0.44 -12.24 13.75
N LYS A 52 -0.46 -11.39 14.27
CA LYS A 52 -0.52 -9.96 13.91
C LYS A 52 0.76 -9.25 14.37
N GLN A 53 1.28 -9.61 15.54
CA GLN A 53 2.56 -9.09 16.05
C GLN A 53 3.75 -9.48 15.17
N GLN A 54 3.79 -10.71 14.65
CA GLN A 54 4.85 -11.13 13.73
C GLN A 54 4.84 -10.31 12.44
N ILE A 55 3.65 -10.10 11.83
CA ILE A 55 3.55 -9.27 10.63
C ILE A 55 3.94 -7.82 10.93
N ALA A 56 3.57 -7.29 12.11
CA ALA A 56 3.98 -5.96 12.53
C ALA A 56 5.49 -5.80 12.68
N ARG A 57 6.19 -6.78 13.25
CA ARG A 57 7.66 -6.79 13.32
C ARG A 57 8.30 -6.89 11.95
N LEU A 58 7.74 -7.69 11.05
CA LEU A 58 8.23 -7.79 9.68
C LEU A 58 8.00 -6.50 8.90
N ALA A 59 6.85 -5.84 9.11
CA ALA A 59 6.52 -4.56 8.50
C ALA A 59 7.21 -3.36 9.18
N ASP A 60 8.33 -3.57 9.88
CA ASP A 60 9.14 -2.48 10.42
C ASP A 60 9.61 -1.54 9.28
N GLY A 61 9.07 -0.33 9.32
CA GLY A 61 9.33 0.73 8.36
C GLY A 61 10.54 1.60 8.71
N SER A 62 11.42 1.22 9.65
CA SER A 62 12.54 2.05 10.13
C SER A 62 13.37 2.78 9.07
N ASN A 63 13.48 2.24 7.84
CA ASN A 63 14.14 2.86 6.70
C ASN A 63 13.20 3.10 5.50
N GLY A 64 11.98 3.59 5.73
CA GLY A 64 10.98 3.88 4.71
C GLY A 64 9.56 3.60 5.21
N ARG A 65 8.74 2.89 4.42
CA ARG A 65 7.38 2.49 4.85
C ARG A 65 7.00 1.14 4.26
N ILE A 66 6.31 0.32 5.05
CA ILE A 66 5.74 -0.95 4.62
C ILE A 66 4.23 -0.92 4.88
N GLY A 67 3.44 -1.06 3.81
CA GLY A 67 1.99 -1.19 3.86
C GLY A 67 1.59 -2.64 3.63
N VAL A 68 0.71 -3.17 4.46
CA VAL A 68 0.16 -4.53 4.35
C VAL A 68 -1.35 -4.45 4.53
N ALA A 69 -2.11 -5.11 3.67
CA ALA A 69 -3.50 -5.42 3.93
C ALA A 69 -3.76 -6.88 3.56
N VAL A 70 -4.60 -7.55 4.34
CA VAL A 70 -5.03 -8.94 4.15
C VAL A 70 -6.53 -8.98 4.37
N LEU A 71 -7.25 -9.62 3.44
CA LEU A 71 -8.69 -9.79 3.49
C LEU A 71 -9.05 -11.26 3.25
N ASP A 72 -9.68 -11.89 4.24
CA ASP A 72 -10.25 -13.23 4.11
C ASP A 72 -11.42 -13.18 3.11
N LEU A 73 -11.38 -14.02 2.07
CA LEU A 73 -12.38 -13.98 1.01
C LEU A 73 -13.67 -14.74 1.35
N ALA A 74 -13.66 -15.57 2.40
CA ALA A 74 -14.81 -16.31 2.89
C ALA A 74 -15.53 -15.54 4.02
N THR A 75 -14.80 -14.97 4.98
CA THR A 75 -15.38 -14.29 6.14
C THR A 75 -15.48 -12.77 5.99
N GLY A 76 -14.69 -12.18 5.09
CA GLY A 76 -14.57 -10.72 4.96
C GLY A 76 -13.78 -10.06 6.08
N GLN A 77 -13.15 -10.83 6.97
CA GLN A 77 -12.30 -10.29 8.03
C GLN A 77 -11.01 -9.70 7.45
N GLU A 78 -10.59 -8.57 7.99
CA GLU A 78 -9.44 -7.82 7.50
C GLU A 78 -8.39 -7.60 8.59
N PHE A 79 -7.13 -7.60 8.18
CA PHE A 79 -5.99 -7.13 8.96
C PHE A 79 -5.10 -6.21 8.10
N SER A 80 -4.61 -5.11 8.66
CA SER A 80 -3.72 -4.20 7.94
C SER A 80 -2.68 -3.49 8.82
N ILE A 81 -1.61 -3.06 8.17
CA ILE A 81 -0.54 -2.20 8.69
C ILE A 81 -0.34 -1.08 7.68
N LEU A 82 -0.50 0.16 8.11
CA LEU A 82 -0.55 1.32 7.20
C LEU A 82 -1.55 1.11 6.04
N GLY A 83 -2.63 0.37 6.30
CA GLY A 83 -3.59 -0.09 5.29
C GLY A 83 -4.33 1.04 4.59
N ASP A 84 -4.40 2.21 5.23
CA ASP A 84 -5.09 3.42 4.76
C ASP A 84 -4.10 4.50 4.28
N GLN A 85 -2.78 4.22 4.28
CA GLN A 85 -1.80 5.13 3.70
C GLN A 85 -1.58 4.83 2.21
N ARG A 86 -1.34 5.89 1.43
CA ARG A 86 -1.07 5.80 0.00
C ARG A 86 0.36 5.32 -0.26
N PHE A 87 0.50 4.40 -1.22
CA PHE A 87 1.77 3.90 -1.75
C PHE A 87 1.76 3.98 -3.28
N PRO A 88 2.92 4.22 -3.93
CA PRO A 88 3.00 4.17 -5.39
C PRO A 88 2.57 2.80 -5.90
N MET A 89 1.56 2.77 -6.78
CA MET A 89 1.06 1.51 -7.32
C MET A 89 2.08 0.87 -8.26
N ALA A 90 2.79 1.70 -9.02
CA ALA A 90 3.57 1.24 -10.15
C ALA A 90 2.68 0.33 -11.04
N SER A 91 3.16 -0.87 -11.32
CA SER A 91 2.47 -1.84 -12.18
C SER A 91 1.32 -2.61 -11.51
N THR A 92 0.99 -2.37 -10.24
CA THR A 92 -0.20 -2.99 -9.62
C THR A 92 -1.51 -2.39 -10.15
N SER A 93 -1.48 -1.14 -10.64
CA SER A 93 -2.62 -0.46 -11.27
C SER A 93 -3.17 -1.19 -12.50
N LYS A 94 -2.33 -2.02 -13.15
CA LYS A 94 -2.69 -2.82 -14.33
C LYS A 94 -3.88 -3.75 -14.11
N ILE A 95 -4.18 -4.14 -12.86
CA ILE A 95 -5.39 -4.91 -12.53
C ILE A 95 -6.64 -4.06 -12.75
N ALA A 96 -6.65 -2.80 -12.30
CA ALA A 96 -7.76 -1.87 -12.51
C ALA A 96 -7.90 -1.50 -13.99
N VAL A 97 -6.78 -1.34 -14.72
CA VAL A 97 -6.81 -1.13 -16.18
C VAL A 97 -7.46 -2.32 -16.88
N ALA A 98 -7.09 -3.55 -16.52
CA ALA A 98 -7.70 -4.76 -17.08
C ALA A 98 -9.20 -4.83 -16.76
N ALA A 99 -9.60 -4.53 -15.52
CA ALA A 99 -11.00 -4.56 -15.10
C ALA A 99 -11.85 -3.53 -15.86
N THR A 100 -11.35 -2.30 -16.00
CA THR A 100 -11.98 -1.23 -16.79
C THR A 100 -12.13 -1.64 -18.25
N PHE A 101 -11.09 -2.26 -18.83
CA PHE A 101 -11.15 -2.74 -20.21
C PHE A 101 -12.16 -3.87 -20.39
N MET A 102 -12.21 -4.81 -19.44
CA MET A 102 -13.15 -5.93 -19.49
C MET A 102 -14.60 -5.50 -19.30
N GLU A 103 -14.88 -4.46 -18.52
CA GLU A 103 -16.22 -3.86 -18.48
C GLU A 103 -16.64 -3.34 -19.86
N GLY A 104 -15.72 -2.70 -20.59
CA GLY A 104 -15.97 -2.29 -21.98
C GLY A 104 -16.23 -3.46 -22.95
N VAL A 105 -15.61 -4.63 -22.71
CA VAL A 105 -15.93 -5.87 -23.44
C VAL A 105 -17.36 -6.31 -23.16
N GLU A 106 -17.79 -6.31 -21.90
CA GLU A 106 -19.16 -6.70 -21.52
C GLU A 106 -20.23 -5.76 -22.06
N GLN A 107 -19.89 -4.47 -22.18
CA GLN A 107 -20.72 -3.44 -22.80
C GLN A 107 -20.71 -3.50 -24.34
N GLY A 108 -19.95 -4.40 -24.96
CA GLY A 108 -19.86 -4.53 -26.41
C GLY A 108 -19.12 -3.39 -27.11
N ARG A 109 -18.36 -2.55 -26.39
CA ARG A 109 -17.54 -1.48 -26.98
C ARG A 109 -16.40 -2.02 -27.84
N TRP A 110 -15.92 -3.22 -27.50
CA TRP A 110 -14.92 -3.99 -28.22
C TRP A 110 -14.99 -5.47 -27.80
N SER A 111 -14.16 -6.32 -28.39
CA SER A 111 -14.02 -7.72 -28.01
C SER A 111 -12.57 -8.06 -27.63
N LEU A 112 -12.35 -9.28 -27.12
CA LEU A 112 -11.00 -9.79 -26.86
C LEU A 112 -10.16 -10.00 -28.13
N SER A 113 -10.79 -10.02 -29.32
CA SER A 113 -10.12 -10.10 -30.62
C SER A 113 -9.92 -8.73 -31.28
N SER A 114 -10.51 -7.66 -30.73
CA SER A 114 -10.21 -6.29 -31.19
C SER A 114 -8.73 -6.00 -31.00
N GLU A 115 -8.12 -5.40 -32.02
CA GLU A 115 -6.67 -5.14 -32.03
C GLU A 115 -6.35 -3.69 -31.68
N PHE A 116 -5.32 -3.51 -30.85
CA PHE A 116 -4.80 -2.19 -30.47
C PHE A 116 -3.27 -2.17 -30.65
N PRO A 117 -2.68 -1.02 -31.04
CA PRO A 117 -1.24 -0.93 -31.22
C PRO A 117 -0.54 -0.89 -29.87
N LEU A 118 0.54 -1.64 -29.71
CA LEU A 118 1.49 -1.39 -28.62
C LEU A 118 1.93 0.08 -28.65
N LEU A 119 1.90 0.76 -27.51
CA LEU A 119 2.39 2.14 -27.41
C LEU A 119 3.83 2.13 -26.91
N ILE A 120 4.78 2.21 -27.84
CA ILE A 120 6.21 2.10 -27.55
C ILE A 120 6.73 3.47 -27.11
N PRO A 121 7.30 3.62 -25.90
CA PRO A 121 7.92 4.87 -25.47
C PRO A 121 9.02 5.30 -26.44
N ALA A 122 9.00 6.57 -26.82
CA ALA A 122 10.11 7.22 -27.50
C ALA A 122 11.06 7.82 -26.46
N ARG A 123 12.35 7.89 -26.79
CA ARG A 123 13.34 8.50 -25.90
C ARG A 123 12.99 9.97 -25.68
N SER A 124 12.96 10.38 -24.42
CA SER A 124 12.74 11.76 -23.97
C SER A 124 13.41 11.94 -22.61
N GLU A 125 13.79 13.18 -22.29
CA GLU A 125 14.32 13.51 -20.97
C GLU A 125 13.18 13.57 -19.93
N PRO A 126 13.45 13.29 -18.65
CA PRO A 126 12.46 13.45 -17.58
C PRO A 126 11.81 14.84 -17.64
N PHE A 127 10.49 14.88 -17.46
CA PHE A 127 9.70 16.12 -17.45
C PHE A 127 9.79 17.01 -18.72
N SER A 128 10.35 16.53 -19.84
CA SER A 128 10.50 17.33 -21.06
C SER A 128 9.16 17.67 -21.74
N SER A 129 8.06 17.05 -21.31
CA SER A 129 6.70 17.25 -21.81
C SER A 129 5.68 16.69 -20.82
N VAL A 130 4.44 17.19 -20.86
CA VAL A 130 3.35 16.74 -19.97
C VAL A 130 3.09 15.22 -20.07
N LYS A 131 3.16 14.66 -21.27
CA LYS A 131 3.09 13.21 -21.51
C LYS A 131 4.35 12.75 -22.23
N ALA A 132 4.86 11.58 -21.87
CA ALA A 132 5.96 10.95 -22.59
C ALA A 132 5.53 10.67 -24.04
N PRO A 133 6.37 10.99 -25.04
CA PRO A 133 6.08 10.65 -26.42
C PRO A 133 6.09 9.13 -26.60
N VAL A 134 5.11 8.63 -27.34
CA VAL A 134 4.99 7.22 -27.73
C VAL A 134 4.80 7.10 -29.24
N ARG A 135 5.22 5.98 -29.81
CA ARG A 135 4.92 5.61 -31.19
C ARG A 135 4.10 4.32 -31.23
N LYS A 136 3.23 4.21 -32.24
CA LYS A 136 2.48 2.96 -32.48
C LYS A 136 3.43 1.86 -32.95
N GLY A 137 3.36 0.72 -32.27
CA GLY A 137 4.04 -0.51 -32.64
C GLY A 137 3.10 -1.49 -33.33
N LYS A 138 3.37 -2.78 -33.17
CA LYS A 138 2.53 -3.86 -33.70
C LYS A 138 1.14 -3.84 -33.06
N TYR A 139 0.10 -4.04 -33.88
CA TYR A 139 -1.25 -4.29 -33.42
C TYR A 139 -1.37 -5.72 -32.91
N LEU A 140 -1.92 -5.89 -31.71
CA LEU A 140 -2.16 -7.18 -31.09
C LEU A 140 -3.61 -7.24 -30.60
N PRO A 141 -4.23 -8.43 -30.59
CA PRO A 141 -5.54 -8.61 -30.00
C PRO A 141 -5.53 -8.27 -28.51
N ALA A 142 -6.63 -7.72 -28.01
CA ALA A 142 -6.77 -7.32 -26.62
C ALA A 142 -6.46 -8.44 -25.62
N SER A 143 -6.82 -9.69 -25.94
CA SER A 143 -6.44 -10.86 -25.13
C SER A 143 -4.92 -10.98 -24.93
N GLN A 144 -4.14 -10.76 -25.98
CA GLN A 144 -2.69 -10.81 -25.92
C GLN A 144 -2.10 -9.60 -25.20
N LEU A 145 -2.72 -8.41 -25.35
CA LEU A 145 -2.32 -7.22 -24.61
C LEU A 145 -2.53 -7.40 -23.10
N ILE A 146 -3.68 -7.96 -22.69
CA ILE A 146 -3.96 -8.27 -21.27
C ILE A 146 -2.94 -9.29 -20.76
N GLU A 147 -2.69 -10.37 -21.50
CA GLU A 147 -1.71 -11.39 -21.12
C GLU A 147 -0.31 -10.78 -20.93
N LEU A 148 0.17 -9.97 -21.87
CA LEU A 148 1.47 -9.30 -21.77
C LEU A 148 1.52 -8.28 -20.63
N MET A 149 0.45 -7.50 -20.45
CA MET A 149 0.32 -6.49 -19.40
C MET A 149 0.40 -7.11 -18.01
N ILE A 150 -0.31 -8.21 -17.77
CA ILE A 150 -0.37 -8.83 -16.45
C ILE A 150 0.85 -9.74 -16.22
N THR A 151 1.13 -10.68 -17.14
CA THR A 151 2.13 -11.73 -16.89
C THR A 151 3.57 -11.25 -16.90
N ARG A 152 3.87 -10.31 -17.81
CA ARG A 152 5.21 -9.75 -18.05
C ARG A 152 5.33 -8.29 -17.62
N SER A 153 4.25 -7.71 -17.10
CA SER A 153 4.22 -6.29 -16.72
C SER A 153 4.50 -5.34 -17.89
N SER A 154 4.16 -5.71 -19.14
CA SER A 154 4.49 -4.94 -20.34
C SER A 154 3.89 -3.54 -20.31
N ASN A 155 4.73 -2.50 -20.26
CA ASN A 155 4.30 -1.11 -20.27
C ASN A 155 3.62 -0.72 -21.60
N PRO A 156 4.17 -1.04 -22.79
CA PRO A 156 3.50 -0.71 -24.05
C PRO A 156 2.12 -1.33 -24.24
N ALA A 157 1.91 -2.55 -23.71
CA ALA A 157 0.60 -3.19 -23.74
C ALA A 157 -0.38 -2.52 -22.76
N THR A 158 0.14 -2.01 -21.64
CA THR A 158 -0.67 -1.28 -20.67
C THR A 158 -1.13 0.04 -21.23
N ASP A 159 -0.22 0.81 -21.81
CA ASP A 159 -0.58 2.10 -22.38
C ASP A 159 -1.53 1.96 -23.58
N ALA A 160 -1.42 0.85 -24.34
CA ALA A 160 -2.40 0.51 -25.38
C ALA A 160 -3.81 0.34 -24.81
N LEU A 161 -3.97 -0.47 -23.76
CA LEU A 161 -5.27 -0.72 -23.13
C LEU A 161 -5.77 0.50 -22.35
N LEU A 162 -4.87 1.23 -21.68
CA LEU A 162 -5.18 2.47 -20.98
C LEU A 162 -5.69 3.54 -21.96
N ALA A 163 -5.04 3.70 -23.12
CA ALA A 163 -5.53 4.58 -24.17
C ALA A 163 -6.89 4.13 -24.71
N ALA A 164 -7.09 2.81 -24.92
CA ALA A 164 -8.35 2.26 -25.41
C ALA A 164 -9.54 2.55 -24.47
N VAL A 165 -9.34 2.52 -23.15
CA VAL A 165 -10.41 2.79 -22.18
C VAL A 165 -10.70 4.29 -21.99
N GLY A 166 -9.87 5.19 -22.54
CA GLY A 166 -10.02 6.65 -22.39
C GLY A 166 -9.00 7.30 -21.45
N GLY A 167 -7.95 6.59 -21.04
CA GLY A 167 -6.88 7.10 -20.19
C GLY A 167 -7.13 6.90 -18.69
N PRO A 168 -6.29 7.51 -17.83
CA PRO A 168 -6.35 7.35 -16.38
C PRO A 168 -7.72 7.65 -15.77
N GLU A 169 -8.43 8.65 -16.27
CA GLU A 169 -9.71 9.05 -15.67
C GLU A 169 -10.79 7.99 -15.80
N ALA A 170 -10.85 7.27 -16.93
CA ALA A 170 -11.78 6.16 -17.10
C ALA A 170 -11.54 5.03 -16.09
N VAL A 171 -10.28 4.83 -15.68
CA VAL A 171 -9.91 3.84 -14.65
C VAL A 171 -10.29 4.35 -13.26
N ASN A 172 -10.07 5.64 -12.97
CA ASN A 172 -10.51 6.26 -11.72
C ASN A 172 -12.04 6.22 -11.58
N ASP A 173 -12.77 6.54 -12.66
CA ASP A 173 -14.23 6.43 -12.73
C ASP A 173 -14.71 5.01 -12.43
N TRP A 174 -14.07 4.01 -13.03
CA TRP A 174 -14.39 2.61 -12.77
C TRP A 174 -14.17 2.23 -11.30
N MET A 175 -13.03 2.63 -10.72
CA MET A 175 -12.72 2.38 -9.30
C MET A 175 -13.73 3.06 -8.37
N ARG A 176 -14.12 4.31 -8.65
CA ARG A 176 -15.16 5.03 -7.89
C ARG A 176 -16.52 4.33 -7.97
N ARG A 177 -16.96 3.92 -9.16
CA ARG A 177 -18.22 3.16 -9.34
C ARG A 177 -18.17 1.79 -8.67
N ALA A 178 -16.99 1.20 -8.55
CA ALA A 178 -16.75 -0.02 -7.80
C ALA A 178 -16.78 0.19 -6.26
N GLY A 179 -16.87 1.44 -5.79
CA GLY A 179 -16.88 1.82 -4.37
C GLY A 179 -15.48 1.92 -3.75
N ILE A 180 -14.43 2.09 -4.57
CA ILE A 180 -13.03 2.16 -4.13
C ILE A 180 -12.48 3.55 -4.43
N GLU A 181 -12.46 4.41 -3.42
CA GLU A 181 -12.04 5.82 -3.54
C GLU A 181 -10.54 6.03 -3.26
N GLU A 182 -9.94 5.12 -2.49
CA GLU A 182 -8.54 5.20 -2.08
C GLU A 182 -7.54 4.70 -3.15
N PHE A 183 -7.79 5.12 -4.40
CA PHE A 183 -7.04 4.82 -5.61
C PHE A 183 -7.01 6.05 -6.51
N GLN A 184 -5.85 6.37 -7.09
CA GLN A 184 -5.75 7.44 -8.07
C GLN A 184 -4.68 7.14 -9.11
N LEU A 185 -5.06 7.12 -10.39
CA LEU A 185 -4.16 7.11 -11.54
C LEU A 185 -4.20 8.48 -12.21
N THR A 186 -3.04 9.06 -12.48
CA THR A 186 -2.91 10.42 -13.04
C THR A 186 -2.11 10.45 -14.33
N ARG A 187 -1.24 9.46 -14.53
CA ARG A 187 -0.34 9.37 -15.68
C ARG A 187 -0.51 8.05 -16.43
N ASP A 188 -0.13 8.04 -17.70
CA ASP A 188 0.16 6.80 -18.41
C ASP A 188 1.50 6.20 -17.93
N ILE A 189 1.74 4.93 -18.25
CA ILE A 189 2.90 4.20 -17.74
C ILE A 189 4.20 4.71 -18.36
N ALA A 190 4.19 5.07 -19.65
CA ALA A 190 5.34 5.70 -20.30
C ALA A 190 5.79 6.97 -19.56
N THR A 191 4.85 7.84 -19.18
CA THR A 191 5.11 9.07 -18.42
C THR A 191 5.58 8.76 -17.01
N LEU A 192 4.88 7.86 -16.30
CA LEU A 192 5.27 7.44 -14.95
C LEU A 192 6.70 6.87 -14.89
N VAL A 193 7.10 6.08 -15.88
CA VAL A 193 8.44 5.47 -15.92
C VAL A 193 9.51 6.47 -16.34
N ARG A 194 9.21 7.39 -17.26
CA ARG A 194 10.14 8.46 -17.66
C ARG A 194 10.47 9.37 -16.48
N ASP A 195 9.47 9.66 -15.66
CA ASP A 195 9.54 10.58 -14.53
C ASP A 195 9.79 9.86 -13.18
N ASP A 196 10.10 8.56 -13.21
CA ASP A 196 10.38 7.77 -12.00
C ASP A 196 11.56 8.37 -11.21
N GLY A 197 11.41 8.47 -9.90
CA GLY A 197 12.38 9.13 -9.02
C GLY A 197 12.16 10.63 -8.81
N GLU A 198 11.09 11.22 -9.37
CA GLU A 198 10.64 12.60 -9.05
C GLU A 198 10.54 12.85 -7.55
N ILE A 199 9.96 11.89 -6.84
CA ILE A 199 9.71 11.91 -5.40
C ILE A 199 10.24 10.62 -4.81
N ASP A 200 11.00 10.71 -3.71
CA ASP A 200 11.44 9.52 -2.98
C ASP A 200 10.30 9.00 -2.08
N PRO A 201 9.72 7.82 -2.38
CA PRO A 201 8.60 7.29 -1.62
C PRO A 201 8.99 6.84 -0.20
N ALA A 202 10.29 6.75 0.10
CA ALA A 202 10.79 6.49 1.44
C ALA A 202 10.58 7.68 2.40
N THR A 203 10.51 8.90 1.88
CA THR A 203 10.44 10.13 2.70
C THR A 203 9.18 10.97 2.45
N ALA A 204 8.48 10.73 1.33
CA ALA A 204 7.27 11.47 0.98
C ALA A 204 6.12 10.57 0.52
N ILE A 205 4.90 11.08 0.68
CA ILE A 205 3.66 10.46 0.18
C ILE A 205 3.18 11.29 -1.01
N ASP A 206 3.30 10.75 -2.22
CA ASP A 206 2.64 11.29 -3.40
C ASP A 206 1.31 10.57 -3.64
N ILE A 207 0.23 11.35 -3.79
CA ILE A 207 -1.11 10.82 -4.07
C ILE A 207 -1.26 10.39 -5.54
N ARG A 208 -0.45 10.95 -6.45
CA ARG A 208 -0.47 10.61 -7.87
C ARG A 208 -0.05 9.15 -8.08
N ASP A 209 -0.78 8.43 -8.91
CA ASP A 209 -0.50 7.02 -9.29
C ASP A 209 -0.34 6.08 -8.07
N SER A 210 -1.13 6.35 -7.03
CA SER A 210 -1.04 5.70 -5.73
C SER A 210 -2.38 5.10 -5.30
N ALA A 211 -2.32 4.07 -4.47
CA ALA A 211 -3.48 3.47 -3.81
C ALA A 211 -3.09 3.02 -2.41
N THR A 212 -4.09 2.80 -1.57
CA THR A 212 -3.87 2.20 -0.26
C THR A 212 -3.83 0.67 -0.38
N PRO A 213 -3.11 -0.06 0.50
CA PRO A 213 -3.15 -1.51 0.53
C PRO A 213 -4.58 -2.06 0.65
N ARG A 214 -5.42 -1.42 1.46
CA ARG A 214 -6.84 -1.79 1.63
C ARG A 214 -7.65 -1.63 0.35
N ALA A 215 -7.49 -0.54 -0.38
CA ALA A 215 -8.16 -0.34 -1.67
C ALA A 215 -7.83 -1.47 -2.65
N MET A 216 -6.58 -1.92 -2.66
CA MET A 216 -6.12 -2.98 -3.55
C MET A 216 -6.59 -4.38 -3.13
N THR A 217 -6.70 -4.69 -1.82
CA THR A 217 -7.33 -5.95 -1.38
C THR A 217 -8.84 -5.96 -1.65
N GLN A 218 -9.52 -4.82 -1.54
CA GLN A 218 -10.93 -4.67 -1.92
C GLN A 218 -11.15 -4.91 -3.42
N LEU A 219 -10.28 -4.34 -4.28
CA LEU A 219 -10.29 -4.61 -5.73
C LEU A 219 -10.15 -6.10 -6.03
N LEU A 220 -9.16 -6.76 -5.41
CA LEU A 220 -8.92 -8.19 -5.59
C LEU A 220 -10.12 -9.03 -5.12
N ALA A 221 -10.68 -8.71 -3.95
CA ALA A 221 -11.83 -9.43 -3.40
C ALA A 221 -13.09 -9.26 -4.26
N GLY A 222 -13.38 -8.05 -4.75
CA GLY A 222 -14.55 -7.84 -5.60
C GLY A 222 -14.41 -8.53 -6.98
N LEU A 223 -13.20 -8.58 -7.54
CA LEU A 223 -12.91 -9.40 -8.73
C LEU A 223 -13.07 -10.90 -8.44
N TYR A 224 -12.59 -11.38 -7.29
CA TYR A 224 -12.74 -12.77 -6.88
C TYR A 224 -14.21 -13.17 -6.68
N GLN A 225 -15.01 -12.30 -6.09
CA GLN A 225 -16.41 -12.55 -5.76
C GLN A 225 -17.35 -12.28 -6.94
N GLY A 226 -16.86 -11.68 -8.03
CA GLY A 226 -17.67 -11.36 -9.20
C GLY A 226 -18.64 -10.20 -8.98
N ARG A 227 -18.25 -9.20 -8.17
CA ARG A 227 -19.11 -8.06 -7.82
C ARG A 227 -19.41 -7.14 -9.01
N TRP A 228 -18.47 -7.03 -9.95
CA TRP A 228 -18.56 -6.04 -11.04
C TRP A 228 -18.44 -6.62 -12.45
N LEU A 229 -17.81 -7.79 -12.59
CA LEU A 229 -17.54 -8.43 -13.89
C LEU A 229 -18.06 -9.86 -13.88
N SER A 230 -18.54 -10.32 -15.03
CA SER A 230 -18.96 -11.71 -15.23
C SER A 230 -17.83 -12.70 -14.95
N LYS A 231 -18.21 -13.97 -14.72
CA LYS A 231 -17.26 -15.08 -14.55
C LYS A 231 -16.23 -15.17 -15.67
N ARG A 232 -16.67 -15.07 -16.93
CA ARG A 232 -15.78 -15.11 -18.09
C ARG A 232 -14.77 -13.98 -18.06
N SER A 233 -15.20 -12.76 -17.75
CA SER A 233 -14.32 -11.60 -17.76
C SER A 233 -13.30 -11.60 -16.64
N ARG A 234 -13.72 -11.94 -15.42
CA ARG A 234 -12.80 -12.04 -14.28
C ARG A 234 -11.81 -13.20 -14.43
N GLU A 235 -12.16 -14.30 -15.10
CA GLU A 235 -11.25 -15.41 -15.40
C GLU A 235 -10.10 -14.99 -16.35
N VAL A 236 -10.33 -14.04 -17.27
CA VAL A 236 -9.26 -13.48 -18.10
C VAL A 236 -8.21 -12.79 -17.23
N ILE A 237 -8.65 -11.97 -16.27
CA ILE A 237 -7.78 -11.19 -15.40
C ILE A 237 -7.08 -12.11 -14.39
N LEU A 238 -7.84 -12.89 -13.63
CA LEU A 238 -7.33 -13.77 -12.57
C LEU A 238 -6.45 -14.88 -13.15
N GLY A 239 -6.83 -15.45 -14.29
CA GLY A 239 -6.01 -16.45 -14.97
C GLY A 239 -4.67 -15.88 -15.45
N ALA A 240 -4.65 -14.64 -15.98
CA ALA A 240 -3.39 -13.98 -16.33
C ALA A 240 -2.54 -13.68 -15.08
N MET A 241 -3.17 -13.34 -13.95
CA MET A 241 -2.48 -13.14 -12.68
C MET A 241 -1.86 -14.44 -12.12
N GLU A 242 -2.52 -15.59 -12.28
CA GLU A 242 -1.98 -16.92 -11.92
C GLU A 242 -0.81 -17.33 -12.81
N ARG A 243 -0.77 -16.86 -14.06
CA ARG A 243 0.36 -17.06 -14.99
C ARG A 243 1.45 -15.98 -14.89
N CYS A 244 1.37 -15.10 -13.89
CA CYS A 244 2.36 -14.05 -13.72
C CYS A 244 3.77 -14.62 -13.50
N ILE A 245 4.73 -14.16 -14.30
CA ILE A 245 6.13 -14.65 -14.23
C ILE A 245 7.08 -13.66 -13.53
N THR A 246 6.60 -12.44 -13.26
CA THR A 246 7.35 -11.44 -12.50
C THR A 246 7.26 -11.73 -11.00
N GLY A 247 8.20 -11.23 -10.19
CA GLY A 247 8.06 -11.30 -8.73
C GLY A 247 8.30 -12.67 -8.11
N LYS A 248 9.04 -13.58 -8.75
CA LYS A 248 9.39 -14.90 -8.18
C LYS A 248 10.07 -14.83 -6.80
N ARG A 249 10.62 -13.67 -6.42
CA ARG A 249 11.24 -13.37 -5.12
C ARG A 249 10.33 -12.61 -4.14
N ARG A 250 9.02 -12.49 -4.43
CA ARG A 250 8.03 -11.73 -3.65
C ARG A 250 7.01 -12.68 -3.03
N ILE A 251 5.70 -12.45 -3.17
CA ILE A 251 4.66 -13.28 -2.55
C ILE A 251 4.91 -14.78 -2.80
N PRO A 252 5.18 -15.25 -4.02
CA PRO A 252 5.34 -16.68 -4.27
C PRO A 252 6.59 -17.32 -3.63
N ALA A 253 7.59 -16.53 -3.23
CA ALA A 253 8.96 -17.03 -3.05
C ALA A 253 9.13 -17.99 -1.88
N LEU A 254 8.38 -17.78 -0.80
CA LEU A 254 8.49 -18.55 0.44
C LEU A 254 7.21 -19.33 0.75
N LEU A 255 6.26 -19.39 -0.19
CA LEU A 255 5.03 -20.15 -0.01
C LEU A 255 5.26 -21.64 -0.32
N PRO A 256 4.57 -22.57 0.37
CA PRO A 256 4.70 -24.00 0.12
C PRO A 256 4.28 -24.41 -1.29
N ALA A 257 4.73 -25.58 -1.70
CA ALA A 257 4.21 -26.23 -2.91
C ALA A 257 2.68 -26.45 -2.80
N GLY A 258 1.99 -26.35 -3.92
CA GLY A 258 0.53 -26.51 -3.99
C GLY A 258 -0.27 -25.24 -3.68
N VAL A 259 0.38 -24.17 -3.21
CA VAL A 259 -0.27 -22.85 -3.07
C VAL A 259 -0.41 -22.19 -4.43
N THR A 260 -1.63 -21.79 -4.77
CA THR A 260 -1.90 -21.00 -5.99
C THR A 260 -1.82 -19.52 -5.66
N VAL A 261 -1.10 -18.76 -6.49
CA VAL A 261 -0.91 -17.32 -6.32
C VAL A 261 -1.31 -16.60 -7.61
N ALA A 262 -2.46 -15.91 -7.57
CA ALA A 262 -2.87 -14.98 -8.61
C ALA A 262 -2.38 -13.59 -8.23
N HIS A 263 -1.27 -13.10 -8.80
CA HIS A 263 -0.65 -11.85 -8.34
C HIS A 263 -0.22 -10.88 -9.43
N LYS A 264 0.06 -9.65 -9.01
CA LYS A 264 0.66 -8.60 -9.83
C LYS A 264 1.68 -7.79 -9.03
N THR A 265 2.87 -7.69 -9.60
CA THR A 265 3.98 -6.90 -9.04
C THR A 265 3.92 -5.41 -9.43
N GLY A 266 4.52 -4.56 -8.60
CA GLY A 266 4.89 -3.17 -8.90
C GLY A 266 6.34 -2.87 -8.54
N SER A 267 7.06 -2.10 -9.38
CA SER A 267 8.42 -1.63 -9.08
C SER A 267 8.61 -0.24 -9.67
N LEU A 268 9.17 0.66 -8.88
CA LEU A 268 9.61 2.02 -9.21
C LEU A 268 10.85 2.34 -8.35
N ASN A 269 11.39 3.54 -8.46
CA ASN A 269 12.46 4.01 -7.60
C ASN A 269 12.08 3.84 -6.12
N ASN A 270 13.01 3.28 -5.35
CA ASN A 270 12.82 2.93 -3.93
C ASN A 270 11.51 2.18 -3.59
N THR A 271 10.85 1.53 -4.55
CA THR A 271 9.56 0.87 -4.34
C THR A 271 9.57 -0.56 -4.87
N SER A 272 9.01 -1.48 -4.10
CA SER A 272 8.65 -2.82 -4.58
C SER A 272 7.35 -3.24 -3.92
N SER A 273 6.42 -3.75 -4.72
CA SER A 273 5.12 -4.19 -4.24
C SER A 273 4.68 -5.48 -4.92
N ASP A 274 3.83 -6.23 -4.25
CA ASP A 274 3.17 -7.38 -4.83
C ASP A 274 1.81 -7.52 -4.18
N ILE A 275 0.79 -7.71 -5.00
CA ILE A 275 -0.59 -7.84 -4.54
C ILE A 275 -1.22 -9.03 -5.25
N GLY A 276 -2.11 -9.75 -4.59
CA GLY A 276 -2.73 -10.92 -5.21
C GLY A 276 -3.70 -11.67 -4.32
N ILE A 277 -4.25 -12.73 -4.87
CA ILE A 277 -5.07 -13.71 -4.17
C ILE A 277 -4.24 -14.97 -3.99
N VAL A 278 -4.15 -15.43 -2.76
CA VAL A 278 -3.47 -16.67 -2.38
C VAL A 278 -4.53 -17.69 -2.02
N ARG A 279 -4.43 -18.89 -2.61
CA ARG A 279 -5.31 -20.02 -2.31
C ARG A 279 -4.50 -21.17 -1.72
N THR A 280 -4.90 -21.64 -0.55
CA THR A 280 -4.30 -22.79 0.12
C THR A 280 -4.75 -24.09 -0.57
N PRO A 281 -3.99 -25.20 -0.44
CA PRO A 281 -4.44 -26.50 -0.93
C PRO A 281 -5.77 -26.97 -0.32
N GLY A 282 -6.10 -26.52 0.90
CA GLY A 282 -7.36 -26.77 1.57
C GLY A 282 -8.55 -25.95 1.06
N GLY A 283 -8.35 -25.08 0.06
CA GLY A 283 -9.40 -24.29 -0.58
C GLY A 283 -9.71 -22.95 0.07
N GLN A 284 -9.04 -22.59 1.18
CA GLN A 284 -9.13 -21.26 1.76
C GLN A 284 -8.47 -20.23 0.83
N ALA A 285 -8.98 -19.01 0.81
CA ALA A 285 -8.46 -17.96 -0.05
C ALA A 285 -8.45 -16.61 0.66
N PHE A 286 -7.39 -15.84 0.46
CA PHE A 286 -7.28 -14.48 0.96
C PHE A 286 -6.68 -13.56 -0.11
N ALA A 287 -7.12 -12.30 -0.12
CA ALA A 287 -6.47 -11.23 -0.86
C ALA A 287 -5.39 -10.59 0.03
N VAL A 288 -4.24 -10.28 -0.54
CA VAL A 288 -3.12 -9.63 0.15
C VAL A 288 -2.52 -8.54 -0.73
N ALA A 289 -2.21 -7.40 -0.13
CA ALA A 289 -1.49 -6.31 -0.77
C ALA A 289 -0.31 -5.88 0.08
N ILE A 290 0.92 -5.98 -0.47
CA ILE A 290 2.15 -5.61 0.24
C ILE A 290 2.90 -4.56 -0.58
N TYR A 291 3.13 -3.39 0.01
CA TYR A 291 3.90 -2.30 -0.55
C TYR A 291 5.11 -2.03 0.34
N VAL A 292 6.31 -1.98 -0.24
CA VAL A 292 7.55 -1.70 0.47
C VAL A 292 8.25 -0.53 -0.22
N THR A 293 8.48 0.55 0.53
CA THR A 293 9.19 1.75 0.09
C THR A 293 10.45 1.93 0.94
N GLY A 294 11.53 2.41 0.33
CA GLY A 294 12.86 2.49 0.95
C GLY A 294 13.48 1.11 1.19
N GLN A 295 13.90 0.84 2.42
CA GLN A 295 14.40 -0.46 2.91
C GLN A 295 15.63 -0.98 2.15
N GLY A 296 16.48 -0.06 1.68
CA GLY A 296 17.76 -0.37 1.03
C GLY A 296 17.59 -0.88 -0.41
N THR A 297 18.15 -2.05 -0.70
CA THR A 297 18.22 -2.58 -2.06
C THR A 297 16.89 -3.20 -2.52
N ARG A 298 16.67 -3.30 -3.83
CA ARG A 298 15.49 -4.00 -4.37
C ARG A 298 15.40 -5.46 -3.89
N PRO A 299 16.46 -6.28 -3.87
CA PRO A 299 16.40 -7.62 -3.28
C PRO A 299 15.95 -7.64 -1.82
N ALA A 300 16.39 -6.67 -1.01
CA ALA A 300 15.95 -6.57 0.39
C ALA A 300 14.44 -6.31 0.49
N ARG A 301 13.91 -5.38 -0.33
CA ARG A 301 12.46 -5.16 -0.42
C ARG A 301 11.69 -6.39 -0.89
N GLU A 302 12.19 -7.09 -1.91
CA GLU A 302 11.54 -8.30 -2.43
C GLU A 302 11.51 -9.41 -1.37
N ASN A 303 12.63 -9.64 -0.69
CA ASN A 303 12.69 -10.59 0.43
C ASN A 303 11.73 -10.19 1.56
N ARG A 304 11.57 -8.90 1.85
CA ARG A 304 10.63 -8.43 2.84
C ARG A 304 9.19 -8.76 2.47
N ILE A 305 8.80 -8.57 1.21
CA ILE A 305 7.48 -8.97 0.70
C ILE A 305 7.28 -10.48 0.89
N ALA A 306 8.27 -11.30 0.55
CA ALA A 306 8.20 -12.74 0.68
C ALA A 306 8.02 -13.20 2.14
N GLN A 307 8.77 -12.60 3.07
CA GLN A 307 8.67 -12.90 4.50
C GLN A 307 7.29 -12.56 5.07
N ILE A 308 6.75 -11.39 4.70
CA ILE A 308 5.40 -10.97 5.11
C ILE A 308 4.35 -11.93 4.53
N ALA A 309 4.43 -12.25 3.23
CA ALA A 309 3.49 -13.18 2.59
C ALA A 309 3.51 -14.57 3.24
N ARG A 310 4.70 -15.08 3.59
CA ARG A 310 4.83 -16.34 4.32
C ARG A 310 4.21 -16.26 5.71
N ALA A 311 4.46 -15.18 6.46
CA ALA A 311 3.86 -14.99 7.77
C ALA A 311 2.32 -14.96 7.67
N VAL A 312 1.76 -14.21 6.71
CA VAL A 312 0.31 -14.18 6.43
C VAL A 312 -0.21 -15.58 6.15
N TYR A 313 0.41 -16.32 5.23
CA TYR A 313 0.01 -17.70 4.91
C TYR A 313 0.02 -18.62 6.15
N SER A 314 1.07 -18.55 6.97
CA SER A 314 1.19 -19.41 8.15
C SER A 314 0.08 -19.19 9.18
N GLY A 315 -0.45 -17.97 9.31
CA GLY A 315 -1.63 -17.74 10.15
C GLY A 315 -2.87 -18.44 9.61
N TYR A 316 -3.07 -18.47 8.29
CA TYR A 316 -4.21 -19.13 7.66
C TYR A 316 -4.14 -20.67 7.72
N ASP A 317 -2.93 -21.22 7.67
CA ASP A 317 -2.67 -22.67 7.72
C ASP A 317 -2.84 -23.25 9.14
N ASP A 318 -2.77 -22.41 10.18
CA ASP A 318 -3.04 -22.77 11.59
C ASP A 318 -4.11 -21.85 12.23
N PRO A 319 -5.40 -22.12 11.99
CA PRO A 319 -6.51 -21.28 12.47
C PRO A 319 -6.62 -21.19 13.99
N GLN A 320 -6.00 -22.11 14.76
CA GLN A 320 -6.02 -22.05 16.23
C GLN A 320 -5.22 -20.84 16.77
N GLY A 321 -4.36 -20.23 15.95
CA GLY A 321 -3.65 -18.99 16.26
C GLY A 321 -4.37 -17.70 15.84
N ILE A 322 -5.50 -17.78 15.12
CA ILE A 322 -6.28 -16.61 14.70
C ILE A 322 -7.48 -16.39 15.63
N THR A 323 -7.24 -15.82 16.80
CA THR A 323 -8.33 -15.26 17.61
C THR A 323 -8.72 -13.90 17.03
N TRP A 324 -9.87 -13.82 16.36
CA TRP A 324 -10.44 -12.58 15.86
C TRP A 324 -11.10 -11.80 17.00
N ALA A 325 -10.31 -11.19 17.88
CA ALA A 325 -10.85 -10.15 18.74
C ALA A 325 -11.09 -8.88 17.90
N GLN A 326 -12.31 -8.35 18.03
CA GLN A 326 -12.75 -7.11 17.39
C GLN A 326 -12.30 -5.94 18.26
N ALA A 327 -11.50 -5.03 17.72
CA ALA A 327 -11.33 -3.73 18.35
C ALA A 327 -12.62 -2.91 18.14
N THR A 328 -13.48 -2.87 19.17
CA THR A 328 -14.53 -1.86 19.29
C THR A 328 -13.85 -0.54 19.66
N TYR A 329 -13.80 0.39 18.71
CA TYR A 329 -13.49 1.78 19.02
C TYR A 329 -14.68 2.35 19.80
N GLY A 330 -14.49 2.64 21.09
CA GLY A 330 -15.44 3.43 21.87
C GLY A 330 -15.57 4.80 21.24
N SER A 331 -16.72 5.08 20.63
CA SER A 331 -17.18 6.45 20.46
C SER A 331 -17.25 7.05 21.85
N GLY A 332 -16.44 8.08 22.12
CA GLY A 332 -16.58 8.89 23.32
C GLY A 332 -18.00 9.42 23.38
N GLU A 333 -18.80 8.85 24.28
CA GLU A 333 -20.02 9.48 24.75
C GLU A 333 -19.62 10.84 25.33
N ALA A 334 -20.01 11.91 24.63
CA ALA A 334 -20.03 13.23 25.20
C ALA A 334 -21.02 13.19 26.36
N ALA A 335 -20.49 13.21 27.58
CA ALA A 335 -21.23 13.37 28.80
C ALA A 335 -22.15 14.59 28.69
N ALA A 336 -23.46 14.35 28.64
CA ALA A 336 -24.45 15.37 28.90
C ALA A 336 -24.27 15.86 30.34
N LYS A 337 -23.59 17.00 30.51
CA LYS A 337 -23.64 17.77 31.74
C LYS A 337 -25.04 18.36 31.88
N ALA A 338 -25.86 17.72 32.70
CA ALA A 338 -26.94 18.43 33.39
C ALA A 338 -26.30 19.43 34.35
N LEU A 339 -26.67 20.71 34.22
CA LEU A 339 -26.47 21.74 35.23
C LEU A 339 -27.86 22.26 35.62
N PRO A 340 -28.03 22.69 36.89
CA PRO A 340 -29.31 22.80 37.58
C PRO A 340 -30.28 23.85 37.01
#